data_AF-J2U469-F1
#
_entry.id   AF-J2U469-F1
#
_cell.length_a   1.000
_cell.length_b   1.000
_cell.length_c   1.000
_cell.angle_alpha   90.00
_cell.angle_beta   90.00
_cell.angle_gamma   90.00
#
_symmetry.space_group_name_H-M   'P 1'
#
loop_
_entity.id
_entity.type
_entity.pdbx_description
1 polymer ?
#
loop_
_entity_poly.entity_id
_entity_poly.type
_entity_poly.pdbx_seq_one_letter_code
_entity_poly.pdbx_strand_id
1 'polypeptide(L)' 'MTICCSRCGCAKFFYTLSANEKVDLPHHHGACCAKCYKPLDLRDIVRKKTIPEEAVKSYAE' A
#
# COMPACT_ATOMS: atom_id res chain seq x y z
N MET A 1 -1.62 -0.20 10.47
CA MET A 1 -0.79 -0.23 9.25
C MET A 1 -1.70 0.06 8.07
N THR A 2 -1.23 0.76 7.04
CA THR A 2 -2.02 1.09 5.86
C THR A 2 -1.23 0.69 4.62
N ILE A 3 -1.89 0.05 3.65
CA ILE A 3 -1.25 -0.31 2.38
C ILE A 3 -1.44 0.85 1.42
N CYS A 4 -0.33 1.42 0.93
CA CYS A 4 -0.31 2.48 -0.07
C CYS A 4 0.72 2.14 -1.14
N CYS A 5 0.31 2.19 -2.40
CA CYS A 5 1.21 1.94 -3.52
C CYS A 5 2.34 2.98 -3.56
N SER A 6 3.57 2.55 -3.32
CA SER A 6 4.81 3.35 -3.40
C SER A 6 5.06 3.99 -4.76
N ARG A 7 4.44 3.50 -5.85
CA ARG A 7 4.57 4.08 -7.19
C ARG A 7 3.61 5.25 -7.44
N CYS A 8 2.38 5.20 -6.93
CA CYS A 8 1.33 6.17 -7.29
C CYS A 8 0.51 6.74 -6.12
N GLY A 9 0.84 6.35 -4.89
CA GLY A 9 0.16 6.76 -3.66
C GLY A 9 -1.25 6.16 -3.45
N CYS A 10 -1.74 5.34 -4.38
CA CYS A 10 -3.10 4.79 -4.27
C CYS A 10 -3.21 3.78 -3.11
N ALA A 11 -4.26 3.95 -2.29
CA ALA A 11 -4.58 3.05 -1.17
C ALA A 11 -5.59 1.94 -1.54
N LYS A 12 -6.05 1.88 -2.80
CA LYS A 12 -6.97 0.85 -3.31
C LYS A 12 -6.19 -0.25 -4.03
N PHE A 13 -6.59 -1.50 -3.81
CA PHE A 13 -5.99 -2.68 -4.43
C PHE A 13 -7.04 -3.73 -4.80
N PHE A 14 -6.68 -4.63 -5.71
CA PHE A 14 -7.44 -5.82 -6.06
C PHE A 14 -6.53 -7.05 -5.96
N TYR A 15 -7.10 -8.25 -5.84
CA TYR A 15 -6.35 -9.49 -5.74
C TYR A 15 -6.41 -10.26 -7.06
N THR A 16 -5.26 -10.67 -7.59
CA THR A 16 -5.20 -11.56 -8.75
C THR A 16 -5.23 -13.01 -8.28
N LEU A 17 -6.09 -13.82 -8.90
CA LEU A 17 -6.18 -15.25 -8.62
C LEU A 17 -5.26 -16.05 -9.54
N SER A 18 -4.84 -17.22 -9.08
CA SER A 18 -4.17 -18.23 -9.88
C SER A 18 -5.19 -19.00 -10.71
N ALA A 19 -5.71 -18.35 -11.75
CA ALA A 19 -6.48 -19.00 -12.78
C ALA A 19 -5.86 -18.66 -14.14
N ASN A 20 -5.63 -19.69 -14.95
CA ASN A 20 -5.03 -19.71 -16.28
C ASN A 20 -5.74 -18.84 -17.35
N GLU A 21 -6.51 -17.83 -16.97
CA GLU A 21 -7.03 -16.85 -17.91
C GLU A 21 -5.92 -15.86 -18.21
N LYS A 22 -5.53 -15.82 -19.49
CA LYS A 22 -4.58 -14.87 -20.06
C LYS A 22 -5.09 -13.44 -19.82
N VAL A 23 -4.80 -12.89 -18.66
CA VAL A 23 -4.88 -11.45 -18.45
C VAL A 23 -3.50 -10.93 -18.83
N ASP A 24 -3.42 -9.92 -19.69
CA ASP A 24 -2.18 -9.26 -20.15
C ASP A 24 -1.34 -8.61 -19.03
N LEU A 25 -1.62 -8.96 -17.78
CA LEU A 25 -0.90 -8.55 -16.60
C LEU A 25 0.33 -9.45 -16.40
N PRO A 26 1.42 -8.91 -15.81
CA PRO A 26 2.58 -9.70 -15.44
C PRO A 26 2.12 -10.89 -14.58
N HIS A 27 2.77 -12.05 -14.76
CA HIS A 27 2.50 -13.33 -14.06
C HIS A 27 2.68 -13.20 -12.53
N HIS A 28 1.82 -12.42 -11.89
CA HIS A 28 1.84 -12.11 -10.48
C HIS A 28 0.49 -12.48 -9.88
N HIS A 29 0.54 -13.36 -8.89
CA HIS A 29 -0.58 -13.70 -8.04
C HIS A 29 -0.43 -12.95 -6.72
N GLY A 30 -1.41 -12.16 -6.36
CA GLY A 30 -1.35 -11.33 -5.16
C GLY A 30 -2.11 -10.01 -5.27
N ALA A 31 -1.85 -9.12 -4.32
CA ALA A 31 -2.47 -7.80 -4.30
C ALA A 31 -1.80 -6.86 -5.31
N CYS A 32 -2.59 -6.20 -6.15
CA CYS A 32 -2.15 -5.23 -7.15
C CYS A 32 -2.80 -3.87 -6.90
N CYS A 33 -2.07 -2.79 -7.21
CA CYS A 33 -2.60 -1.44 -7.13
C CYS A 33 -3.75 -1.23 -8.13
N ALA A 34 -4.90 -0.73 -7.67
CA ALA A 34 -6.07 -0.50 -8.52
C ALA A 34 -5.92 0.68 -9.52
N LYS A 35 -4.85 1.50 -9.40
CA LYS A 35 -4.59 2.64 -10.28
C LYS A 35 -3.51 2.36 -11.32
N CYS A 36 -2.37 1.82 -10.88
CA CYS A 36 -1.19 1.63 -11.74
C CYS A 36 -0.85 0.16 -12.02
N TYR A 37 -1.69 -0.78 -11.53
CA TYR A 37 -1.56 -2.22 -11.74
C TYR A 37 -0.23 -2.83 -11.25
N LYS A 38 0.59 -2.06 -10.55
CA LYS A 38 1.82 -2.54 -9.91
C LYS A 38 1.47 -3.61 -8.87
N PRO A 39 2.11 -4.80 -8.90
CA PRO A 39 2.13 -5.73 -7.78
C PRO A 39 2.55 -5.04 -6.48
N LEU A 40 1.81 -5.24 -5.39
CA LEU A 40 2.14 -4.68 -4.09
C LEU A 40 3.12 -5.58 -3.34
N ASP A 41 4.12 -4.97 -2.72
CA ASP A 41 5.15 -5.65 -1.92
C ASP A 41 5.27 -5.01 -0.53
N LEU A 42 6.20 -5.51 0.30
CA LEU A 42 6.39 -5.04 1.68
C LEU A 42 6.70 -3.54 1.80
N ARG A 43 7.22 -2.90 0.74
CA ARG A 43 7.49 -1.45 0.71
C ARG A 43 6.21 -0.62 0.61
N ASP A 44 5.11 -1.24 0.18
CA ASP A 44 3.80 -0.60 0.10
C ASP A 44 3.08 -0.58 1.46
N ILE A 45 3.67 -1.16 2.51
CA ILE A 45 3.14 -1.17 3.86
C ILE A 45 3.63 0.07 4.62
N VAL A 46 2.75 1.05 4.82
CA VAL A 46 3.03 2.24 5.63
C VAL A 46 2.67 1.96 7.09
N ARG A 47 3.68 2.01 7.96
CA ARG A 47 3.45 2.10 9.41
C ARG A 47 2.96 3.51 9.72
N LYS A 48 1.80 3.63 10.37
CA LYS A 48 1.42 4.90 10.99
C LYS A 48 2.53 5.23 11.98
N LYS A 49 3.29 6.30 11.77
CA LYS A 49 4.18 6.83 12.80
C LYS A 49 3.25 7.24 13.95
N THR A 50 3.30 6.51 15.06
CA THR A 50 2.83 7.02 16.34
C THR A 50 3.64 8.29 16.57
N ILE A 51 2.96 9.44 16.52
CA ILE A 51 3.57 10.69 16.94
C ILE A 51 3.93 10.47 18.42
N PRO A 52 5.21 10.60 18.82
CA PRO A 52 5.53 10.51 20.23
C PRO A 52 4.76 11.61 20.98
N GLU A 53 4.02 11.22 22.03
CA GLU A 53 3.17 12.07 22.86
C GLU A 53 3.92 13.27 23.49
N GLU A 54 5.25 13.31 23.41
CA GLU A 54 6.09 14.39 23.92
C GLU A 54 5.98 15.70 23.11
N ALA A 55 5.49 15.68 21.87
CA ALA A 55 5.35 16.90 21.07
C ALA A 55 4.14 17.79 21.47
N VAL A 56 3.25 17.31 22.35
CA VAL A 56 2.01 18.03 22.70
C VAL A 56 2.19 19.00 23.89
N LYS A 57 3.32 18.98 24.61
CA LYS A 57 3.51 19.76 25.85
C LYS A 57 4.33 21.06 25.72
N SER A 58 4.49 21.66 24.53
CA SER A 58 5.32 22.88 24.37
C SER A 58 4.55 24.18 24.07
N TYR A 59 3.20 24.18 24.14
CA TYR A 59 2.39 25.36 23.82
C TYR A 59 1.53 25.88 24.98
N ALA A 60 1.99 25.71 26.22
CA ALA A 60 1.34 26.31 27.38
C ALA A 60 2.39 26.68 28.44
N GLU A 61 3.15 27.74 28.16
CA GLU A 61 3.74 28.62 29.18
C GLU A 61 3.30 30.05 28.89
#